data_AF-A0A3S4EEB3-F1
#
_entry.id   AF-A0A3S4EEB3-F1
#
_cell.length_a   1.000
_cell.length_b   1.000
_cell.length_c   1.000
_cell.angle_alpha   90.00
_cell.angle_beta   90.00
_cell.angle_gamma   90.00
#
_symmetry.space_group_name_H-M   'P 1'
#
loop_
_entity.id
_entity.type
_entity.pdbx_description
1 polymer ?
#
loop_
_entity_poly.entity_id
_entity_poly.type
_entity_poly.pdbx_seq_one_letter_code
_entity_poly.pdbx_strand_id
1 'polypeptide(L)'
;MKPAFSERATIFGVDDDCKLTGGPIQGLFDIIDSAFRPLPEAKAAIVHIDIVGTAASARIDTDDISGFRFTDFFNLLKIEGQWRVVSKIYHTHTAA
;
A
#
# COMPACT_ATOMS: atom_id res chain seq x y z
N MET A 1 -0.74 3.73 10.42
CA MET A 1 -1.59 2.96 9.47
C MET A 1 -1.91 1.52 9.89
N LYS A 2 -1.29 0.97 10.95
CA LYS A 2 -1.49 -0.42 11.41
C LYS A 2 -2.97 -0.88 11.49
N PRO A 3 -3.93 -0.08 12.02
CA PRO A 3 -5.33 -0.51 12.11
C PRO A 3 -6.03 -0.79 10.78
N ALA A 4 -5.53 -0.27 9.65
CA ALA A 4 -6.15 -0.52 8.33
C ALA A 4 -5.90 -1.95 7.82
N PHE A 5 -4.88 -2.66 8.33
CA PHE A 5 -4.45 -3.95 7.84
C PHE A 5 -4.91 -5.09 8.75
N SER A 6 -5.18 -6.24 8.15
CA SER A 6 -5.26 -7.52 8.86
C SER A 6 -3.87 -7.91 9.37
N GLU A 7 -3.81 -8.63 10.49
CA GLU A 7 -2.56 -9.22 11.01
C GLU A 7 -1.89 -10.19 10.01
N ARG A 8 -2.69 -10.74 9.07
CA ARG A 8 -2.21 -11.65 8.02
C ARG A 8 -1.90 -10.93 6.70
N ALA A 9 -1.92 -9.59 6.68
CA ALA A 9 -1.72 -8.85 5.45
C ALA A 9 -0.28 -9.01 4.93
N THR A 10 -0.14 -8.85 3.62
CA THR A 10 1.16 -8.89 2.93
C THR A 10 1.40 -7.63 2.14
N ILE A 11 2.68 -7.32 1.93
CA ILE A 11 3.14 -6.30 0.99
C ILE A 11 4.13 -6.92 0.01
N PHE A 12 3.96 -6.65 -1.28
CA PHE A 12 4.92 -7.07 -2.31
C PHE A 12 5.15 -5.98 -3.36
N GLY A 13 6.34 -5.99 -3.92
CA GLY A 13 6.73 -5.18 -5.08
C GLY A 13 7.80 -5.91 -5.88
N VAL A 14 8.43 -5.19 -6.79
CA VAL A 14 9.56 -5.67 -7.59
C VAL A 14 10.74 -4.74 -7.34
N ASP A 15 11.91 -5.31 -7.04
CA ASP A 15 13.15 -4.55 -6.82
C ASP A 15 13.88 -4.22 -8.13
N ASP A 16 15.01 -3.52 -8.03
CA ASP A 16 15.81 -3.08 -9.19
C ASP A 16 16.39 -4.25 -10.01
N ASP A 17 16.53 -5.44 -9.39
CA ASP A 17 16.96 -6.68 -10.05
C ASP A 17 15.80 -7.43 -10.74
N CYS A 18 14.60 -6.82 -10.80
CA CYS A 18 13.38 -7.44 -11.28
C CYS A 18 12.95 -8.68 -10.47
N LYS A 19 13.29 -8.74 -9.18
CA LYS A 19 12.91 -9.84 -8.29
C LYS A 19 11.75 -9.45 -7.38
N LEU A 20 10.95 -10.44 -7.00
CA LEU A 20 9.90 -10.28 -6.02
C LEU A 20 10.52 -9.90 -4.66
N THR A 21 10.07 -8.78 -4.10
CA THR A 21 10.47 -8.32 -2.77
C THR A 21 9.24 -8.05 -1.93
N GLY A 22 9.30 -8.36 -0.63
CA GLY A 22 8.20 -8.18 0.30
C GLY A 22 7.98 -9.37 1.24
N GLY A 23 6.78 -9.46 1.79
CA GLY A 23 6.42 -10.46 2.79
C GLY A 23 5.30 -9.99 3.72
N PRO A 24 5.36 -10.35 5.02
CA PRO A 24 4.40 -9.88 6.01
C PRO A 24 4.33 -8.34 6.08
N ILE A 25 3.13 -7.80 6.30
CA ILE A 25 2.89 -6.35 6.32
C ILE A 25 3.72 -5.59 7.37
N GLN A 26 4.26 -6.29 8.38
CA GLN A 26 5.16 -5.69 9.36
C GLN A 26 6.35 -4.97 8.70
N GLY A 27 6.88 -5.51 7.60
CA GLY A 27 7.98 -4.87 6.87
C GLY A 27 7.62 -3.48 6.33
N LEU A 28 6.36 -3.24 5.94
CA LEU A 28 5.89 -1.90 5.56
C LEU A 28 5.94 -0.95 6.76
N PHE A 29 5.48 -1.40 7.92
CA PHE A 29 5.45 -0.57 9.13
C PHE A 29 6.85 -0.20 9.58
N ASP A 30 7.78 -1.16 9.55
CA ASP A 30 9.17 -0.95 9.93
C ASP A 30 9.84 0.07 9.00
N ILE A 31 9.61 -0.02 7.69
CA ILE A 31 10.13 0.94 6.70
C ILE A 31 9.56 2.33 6.94
N ILE A 32 8.26 2.46 7.19
CA ILE A 32 7.65 3.78 7.43
C ILE A 32 8.17 4.40 8.73
N ASP A 33 8.26 3.62 9.80
CA ASP A 33 8.66 4.11 11.11
C ASP A 33 10.18 4.47 11.14
N SER A 34 11.00 3.89 10.25
CA SER A 34 12.46 4.08 10.24
C SER A 34 13.01 4.96 9.11
N ALA A 35 12.45 4.89 7.90
CA ALA A 35 13.02 5.49 6.69
C ALA A 35 12.19 6.66 6.14
N PHE A 36 10.89 6.73 6.43
CA PHE A 36 10.04 7.81 5.96
C PHE A 36 9.95 8.94 6.99
N ARG A 37 10.03 10.18 6.50
CA ARG A 37 9.76 11.38 7.31
C ARG A 37 8.35 11.87 7.04
N PRO A 38 7.71 12.58 7.99
CA PRO A 38 6.46 13.28 7.72
C PRO A 38 6.65 14.23 6.54
N LEU A 39 5.83 14.06 5.50
CA LEU A 39 5.86 14.88 4.30
C LEU A 39 4.52 15.56 4.14
N PRO A 40 4.39 16.82 4.61
CA PRO A 40 3.12 17.54 4.54
C PRO A 40 2.65 17.81 3.11
N GLU A 41 3.56 17.77 2.14
CA GLU A 41 3.27 18.00 0.72
C GLU A 41 2.86 16.72 -0.03
N ALA A 42 2.95 15.54 0.58
CA ALA A 42 2.59 14.27 -0.06
C ALA A 42 1.09 14.28 -0.43
N LYS A 43 0.79 14.02 -1.71
CA LYS A 43 -0.58 14.01 -2.23
C LYS A 43 -0.98 12.61 -2.61
N ALA A 44 -2.03 12.09 -1.99
CA ALA A 44 -2.62 10.81 -2.32
C ALA A 44 -3.97 11.00 -3.00
N ALA A 45 -4.22 10.23 -4.06
CA ALA A 45 -5.49 10.15 -4.76
C ALA A 45 -6.00 8.70 -4.72
N ILE A 46 -7.20 8.50 -4.19
CA ILE A 46 -7.91 7.22 -4.35
C ILE A 46 -8.50 7.22 -5.76
N VAL A 47 -7.83 6.52 -6.67
CA VAL A 47 -8.16 6.53 -8.11
C VAL A 47 -9.38 5.67 -8.41
N HIS A 48 -9.48 4.52 -7.73
CA HIS A 48 -10.55 3.57 -7.98
C HIS A 48 -10.84 2.74 -6.73
N ILE A 49 -12.11 2.39 -6.54
CA ILE A 49 -12.55 1.38 -5.59
C ILE A 49 -13.62 0.53 -6.27
N ASP A 50 -13.40 -0.78 -6.33
CA ASP A 50 -14.39 -1.76 -6.75
C ASP A 50 -14.85 -2.58 -5.54
N ILE A 51 -16.15 -2.84 -5.42
CA ILE A 51 -16.75 -3.51 -4.27
C ILE A 51 -17.78 -4.53 -4.75
N VAL A 52 -17.56 -5.79 -4.38
CA VAL A 52 -18.49 -6.90 -4.64
C VAL A 52 -18.72 -7.67 -3.35
N GLY A 53 -19.89 -7.44 -2.72
CA GLY A 53 -20.26 -8.09 -1.47
C GLY A 53 -19.27 -7.78 -0.33
N THR A 54 -18.49 -8.78 0.08
CA THR A 54 -17.50 -8.68 1.17
C THR A 54 -16.06 -8.50 0.68
N ALA A 55 -15.84 -8.42 -0.64
CA ALA A 55 -14.52 -8.20 -1.24
C ALA A 55 -14.46 -6.83 -1.92
N ALA A 56 -13.28 -6.20 -1.88
CA ALA A 56 -13.02 -4.96 -2.58
C ALA A 56 -11.58 -4.87 -3.07
N SER A 57 -11.38 -4.11 -4.15
CA SER A 57 -10.06 -3.71 -4.64
C SER A 57 -9.99 -2.19 -4.71
N ALA A 58 -8.85 -1.60 -4.36
CA ALA A 58 -8.65 -0.16 -4.45
C ALA A 58 -7.30 0.18 -5.07
N ARG A 59 -7.26 1.23 -5.88
CA ARG A 59 -6.02 1.84 -6.39
C ARG A 59 -5.82 3.19 -5.71
N ILE A 60 -4.62 3.42 -5.19
CA ILE A 60 -4.19 4.71 -4.66
C ILE A 60 -2.91 5.12 -5.36
N ASP A 61 -2.92 6.32 -5.97
CA ASP A 61 -1.70 6.93 -6.49
C ASP A 61 -1.22 7.96 -5.48
N THR A 62 0.07 7.96 -5.17
CA THR A 62 0.66 8.90 -4.23
C THR A 62 1.89 9.59 -4.82
N ASP A 63 1.83 10.91 -4.90
CA ASP A 63 2.88 11.78 -5.39
C ASP A 63 3.65 12.41 -4.22
N ASP A 64 4.90 12.80 -4.51
CA ASP A 64 5.78 13.57 -3.61
C ASP A 64 6.05 12.91 -2.24
N ILE A 65 6.04 11.57 -2.19
CA ILE A 65 6.52 10.82 -1.03
C ILE A 65 8.04 10.62 -1.16
N SER A 66 8.81 11.50 -0.53
CA SER A 66 10.28 11.44 -0.45
C SER A 66 10.97 11.45 -1.82
N GLY A 67 10.37 12.12 -2.81
CA GLY A 67 10.85 12.11 -4.21
C GLY A 67 10.43 10.89 -5.02
N PHE A 68 9.63 9.99 -4.44
CA PHE A 68 9.03 8.86 -5.12
C PHE A 68 7.56 9.11 -5.42
N ARG A 69 7.10 8.53 -6.52
CA ARG A 69 5.69 8.35 -6.83
C ARG A 69 5.34 6.87 -6.78
N PHE A 70 4.22 6.54 -6.14
CA PHE A 70 3.75 5.17 -6.01
C PHE A 70 2.36 5.00 -6.61
N THR A 71 2.15 3.86 -7.27
CA THR A 71 0.80 3.33 -7.50
C THR A 71 0.64 2.09 -6.64
N ASP A 72 -0.28 2.15 -5.69
CA ASP A 72 -0.62 1.08 -4.78
C ASP A 72 -1.93 0.41 -5.21
N PHE A 73 -1.96 -0.91 -5.20
CA PHE A 73 -3.18 -1.71 -5.31
C PHE A 73 -3.43 -2.47 -4.01
N PHE A 74 -4.65 -2.38 -3.53
CA PHE A 74 -5.09 -3.00 -2.29
C PHE A 74 -6.19 -4.02 -2.57
N ASN A 75 -6.10 -5.17 -1.92
CA ASN A 75 -7.23 -6.08 -1.77
C ASN A 75 -7.73 -6.02 -0.32
N LEU A 76 -9.03 -5.86 -0.15
CA LEU A 76 -9.69 -5.71 1.13
C LEU A 76 -10.81 -6.74 1.30
N LEU A 77 -11.01 -7.16 2.54
CA LEU A 77 -12.16 -7.98 2.95
C LEU A 77 -12.93 -7.29 4.06
N LYS A 78 -14.26 -7.45 4.05
CA LYS A 78 -15.14 -7.02 5.13
C LYS A 78 -15.22 -8.13 6.18
N ILE A 79 -14.34 -8.07 7.18
CA ILE A 79 -14.19 -9.05 8.26
C ILE A 79 -14.94 -8.50 9.48
N GLU A 80 -15.89 -9.28 10.02
CA GLU A 80 -16.69 -8.87 11.20
C GLU A 80 -17.33 -7.48 11.05
N GLY A 81 -17.80 -7.18 9.83
CA GLY A 81 -18.43 -5.90 9.49
C GLY A 81 -17.47 -4.75 9.19
N GLN A 82 -16.15 -4.94 9.33
CA GLN A 82 -15.12 -3.92 9.10
C GLN A 82 -14.24 -4.24 7.89
N TRP A 83 -13.97 -3.26 7.04
CA TRP A 83 -13.01 -3.42 5.95
C TRP A 83 -11.59 -3.45 6.50
N ARG A 84 -10.82 -4.47 6.10
CA ARG A 84 -9.41 -4.63 6.43
C ARG A 84 -8.62 -4.97 5.16
N VAL A 85 -7.47 -4.34 4.99
CA VAL A 85 -6.53 -4.67 3.90
C VAL A 85 -5.88 -6.01 4.20
N VAL A 86 -5.88 -6.92 3.22
CA VAL A 86 -5.24 -8.24 3.31
C VAL A 86 -4.04 -8.38 2.37
N SER A 87 -3.94 -7.52 1.35
CA SER A 87 -2.78 -7.48 0.46
C SER A 87 -2.59 -6.05 -0.06
N LYS A 88 -1.33 -5.64 -0.13
CA LYS A 88 -0.86 -4.45 -0.82
C LYS A 88 0.19 -4.88 -1.85
N ILE A 89 0.05 -4.46 -3.10
CA ILE A 89 1.15 -4.47 -4.07
C ILE A 89 1.40 -3.04 -4.56
N TYR A 90 2.63 -2.75 -4.96
CA TYR A 90 2.99 -1.41 -5.38
C TYR A 90 3.90 -1.41 -6.59
N HIS A 91 3.85 -0.30 -7.33
CA HIS A 91 4.85 0.07 -8.32
C HIS A 91 5.47 1.41 -7.91
N THR A 92 6.80 1.44 -7.82
CA THR A 92 7.58 2.66 -7.66
C THR A 92 7.85 3.24 -9.03
N HIS A 93 7.35 4.45 -9.29
CA HIS A 93 7.66 5.17 -10.52
C HIS A 93 9.02 5.85 -10.37
N THR A 94 9.80 5.89 -11.45
CA THR A 94 10.98 6.75 -11.54
C THR A 94 10.56 8.22 -11.45
N ALA A 95 11.32 9.05 -10.73
CA ALA A 95 11.16 10.50 -10.77
C ALA A 95 11.22 10.98 -12.24
N ALA A 96 10.28 11.85 -12.63
CA ALA A 96 10.29 12.51 -13.92
C ALA A 96 11.39 13.58 -13.99
#